data_AF-A0A2V7D7G1-F1
#
_entry.id   AF-A0A2V7D7G1-F1
#
_cell.length_a   1.000
_cell.length_b   1.000
_cell.length_c   1.000
_cell.angle_alpha   90.00
_cell.angle_beta   90.00
_cell.angle_gamma   90.00
#
_symmetry.space_group_name_H-M   'P 1'
#
loop_
_entity.id
_entity.type
_entity.pdbx_description
1 polymer ?
#
loop_
_entity_poly.entity_id
_entity_poly.type
_entity_poly.pdbx_seq_one_letter_code
_entity_poly.pdbx_strand_id
1 'polypeptide(L)' 'MRVAMVSVHTCPLAALGGKETGGMNVYVREVARELGRMGAEVDIFTRS' A
#
# COMPACT_ATOMS: atom_id res chain seq x y z
N MET A 1 7.34 -13.60 8.51
CA MET A 1 5.90 -13.59 8.16
C MET A 1 5.76 -12.95 6.79
N ARG A 2 4.94 -13.48 5.89
CA ARG A 2 4.71 -12.91 4.56
C ARG A 2 3.27 -12.42 4.43
N VAL A 3 3.08 -11.19 3.98
CA VAL A 3 1.77 -10.53 3.84
C VAL A 3 1.61 -10.04 2.41
N ALA A 4 0.58 -10.51 1.71
CA ALA A 4 0.18 -9.97 0.42
C ALA A 4 -0.98 -8.99 0.61
N MET A 5 -0.78 -7.72 0.26
CA MET A 5 -1.82 -6.70 0.25
C MET A 5 -2.32 -6.50 -1.18
N VAL A 6 -3.63 -6.50 -1.38
CA VAL A 6 -4.24 -6.30 -2.71
C VAL A 6 -5.05 -5.00 -2.69
N SER A 7 -4.66 -4.04 -3.52
CA SER A 7 -5.32 -2.74 -3.70
C SER A 7 -5.82 -2.60 -5.14
N VAL A 8 -7.06 -3.01 -5.40
CA VAL A 8 -7.64 -3.11 -6.76
C VAL A 8 -8.10 -1.76 -7.32
N HIS A 9 -8.52 -0.84 -6.45
CA HIS A 9 -9.19 0.40 -6.86
C HIS A 9 -8.27 1.62 -6.89
N THR A 10 -7.12 1.56 -6.22
CA THR A 10 -6.20 2.70 -6.12
C THR A 10 -4.75 2.20 -6.13
N CYS A 11 -3.89 2.86 -6.91
CA CYS A 11 -2.47 2.56 -6.99
C CYS A 11 -1.71 3.27 -5.85
N PRO A 12 -1.23 2.57 -4.79
CA PRO A 12 -0.42 3.15 -3.71
C PRO A 12 0.93 3.73 -4.14
N LEU A 13 1.38 3.48 -5.38
CA LEU A 13 2.57 4.09 -5.98
C LEU A 13 2.28 5.37 -6.76
N ALA A 14 1.01 5.75 -6.94
CA ALA A 14 0.66 7.00 -7.62
C ALA A 14 1.08 8.20 -6.75
N ALA A 15 1.59 9.25 -7.41
CA ALA A 15 2.01 10.48 -6.75
C ALA A 15 0.87 11.05 -5.87
N LEU A 16 1.18 11.33 -4.61
CA LEU A 16 0.25 11.93 -3.66
C LEU A 16 -0.34 13.22 -4.25
N GLY A 17 -1.68 13.32 -4.24
CA GLY A 17 -2.40 14.52 -4.72
C GLY A 17 -3.19 14.36 -6.02
N GLY A 18 -3.13 13.21 -6.69
CA GLY A 18 -4.00 12.90 -7.83
C GLY A 18 -5.44 12.54 -7.42
N LYS A 19 -6.40 12.70 -8.34
CA LYS A 19 -7.87 12.57 -8.16
C LYS A 19 -8.36 11.24 -7.52
N GLU A 20 -7.53 10.20 -7.50
CA GLU A 20 -7.80 8.87 -6.92
C GLU A 20 -6.79 8.47 -5.81
N THR A 21 -5.97 9.42 -5.35
CA THR A 21 -4.90 9.21 -4.36
C THR A 21 -5.35 9.69 -2.99
N GLY A 22 -6.37 9.01 -2.45
CA GLY A 22 -6.97 9.34 -1.15
C GLY A 22 -6.26 8.72 0.06
N GLY A 23 -6.93 8.77 1.22
CA GLY A 23 -6.40 8.24 2.48
C GLY A 23 -6.08 6.74 2.47
N MET A 24 -6.69 5.96 1.58
CA MET A 24 -6.45 4.50 1.47
C MET A 24 -5.03 4.18 1.00
N ASN A 25 -4.45 4.96 0.08
CA ASN A 25 -3.08 4.75 -0.37
C ASN A 25 -2.06 5.07 0.73
N VAL A 26 -2.32 6.14 1.50
CA VAL A 26 -1.51 6.50 2.66
C VAL A 26 -1.61 5.41 3.74
N TYR A 27 -2.81 4.92 4.01
CA TYR A 27 -3.04 3.85 4.99
C TYR A 27 -2.28 2.57 4.62
N VAL A 28 -2.45 2.08 3.38
CA VAL A 28 -1.76 0.86 2.90
C VAL A 28 -0.25 1.03 3.01
N ARG A 29 0.29 2.20 2.62
CA ARG A 29 1.72 2.49 2.73
C ARG A 29 2.23 2.47 4.17
N GLU A 30 1.58 3.18 5.09
CA GLU A 30 2.03 3.26 6.48
C GLU A 30 1.91 1.90 7.19
N VAL A 31 0.82 1.16 6.96
CA VAL A 31 0.65 -0.19 7.53
C VAL A 31 1.71 -1.16 6.99
N ALA A 32 1.96 -1.15 5.68
CA ALA A 32 3.03 -1.98 5.10
C ALA A 32 4.41 -1.63 5.68
N ARG A 33 4.68 -0.34 5.92
CA ARG A 33 5.94 0.13 6.51
C ARG A 33 6.12 -0.37 7.93
N GLU A 34 5.09 -0.26 8.77
CA GLU A 34 5.18 -0.71 10.16
C GLU A 34 5.25 -2.24 10.26
N LEU A 35 4.52 -2.98 9.40
CA LEU A 35 4.69 -4.43 9.27
C LEU A 35 6.12 -4.83 8.85
N GLY A 36 6.72 -4.07 7.93
CA GLY A 36 8.12 -4.24 7.56
C GLY A 36 9.07 -4.04 8.74
N ARG A 37 8.83 -3.02 9.57
CA ARG A 37 9.61 -2.78 10.81
C ARG A 37 9.48 -3.90 11.83
N MET A 38 8.35 -4.62 11.84
CA MET A 38 8.12 -5.80 12.67
C MET A 38 8.73 -7.09 12.08
N GLY A 39 9.43 -7.01 10.95
CA GLY A 39 10.09 -8.16 10.30
C GLY A 39 9.17 -8.96 9.36
N ALA A 40 8.05 -8.38 8.91
CA ALA A 40 7.21 -8.98 7.88
C ALA A 40 7.68 -8.56 6.48
N GLU A 41 7.70 -9.52 5.55
CA GLU A 41 7.83 -9.22 4.12
C GLU A 41 6.44 -8.90 3.58
N VAL A 42 6.27 -7.72 2.99
CA VAL A 42 4.98 -7.22 2.50
C VAL A 42 5.06 -6.92 1.01
N ASP A 43 4.22 -7.59 0.23
CA ASP A 43 4.05 -7.37 -1.21
C ASP A 43 2.70 -6.69 -1.46
N ILE A 44 2.71 -5.56 -2.19
CA ILE A 44 1.49 -4.80 -2.50
C ILE A 44 1.16 -4.95 -3.98
N PHE A 45 0.07 -5.66 -4.27
CA PHE A 45 -0.44 -5.87 -5.62
C PHE A 45 -1.52 -4.85 -5.94
N THR A 46 -1.37 -4.16 -7.06
CA THR A 46 -2.27 -3.08 -7.47
C THR A 46 -2.69 -3.32 -8.91
N ARG A 47 -3.85 -2.79 -9.30
CA ARG A 47 -4.25 -2.76 -10.72
C ARG A 47 -3.51 -1.61 -11.43
N SER A 48 -2.98 -1.88 -12.63
CA SER A 48 -2.39 -0.86 -13.53
C SER A 48 -3.45 0.04 -14.16
#